data_AF-A0A7C5B6U5-F1
#
_entry.id   AF-A0A7C5B6U5-F1
#
_cell.length_a   1.000
_cell.length_b   1.000
_cell.length_c   1.000
_cell.angle_alpha   90.00
_cell.angle_beta   90.00
_cell.angle_gamma   90.00
#
_symmetry.space_group_name_H-M   'P 1'
#
loop_
_entity.id
_entity.type
_entity.pdbx_description
1 polymer ?
#
loop_
_entity_poly.entity_id
_entity_poly.type
_entity_poly.pdbx_seq_one_letter_code
_entity_poly.pdbx_strand_id
1 'polypeptide(L)'
;MAKTSLSDQAIFLMGAKTIDTVTFIALGMVLTRLMNQTDYGTYQQVMLVVNTLTVFLPFGLSESIFYFYPKVENQKKFLLQTFLLLNLIGVIGALGTLLFREETARFLSNTRLSHLALIYAYFVVFLTSYQILGPMLLSQGKGKFLAAFNSLFNLAFFASVALPIYSGWSLERTLLVVGVVYLARVGYVLMYILSLPGKIEGLLHWEKIEEQLIYAAPLGLSLLVGIFAKTIDRITISHYFTPAQFAIYDRGALQLPLVTILSYTVGGVLLPRYVEYYQNQQKGELISLWHKSVRSVGLIMIPVFVLCFLLAKNIITFLYTDNYAQSTPVFKIYLLTLILMIPNFGSLLRATKYTKYIFYSSALAFGLGTFFSLILVRLMGTIGPAWGILITSIIVAGYYAYTARKAVEIEWSQLFPWKVLGQIGLISLLTGIICYPLVHVNLPKLAALTLVSLVYGGLYLGFLFFFRMLKKEDKAILKRWLTLQALRPQEKSDD
;
A
#
# COMPACT_ATOMS: atom_id res chain seq x y z
N MET A 1 19.85 -5.44 -26.50
CA MET A 1 18.75 -5.98 -25.66
C MET A 1 17.46 -5.28 -26.04
N ALA A 2 16.47 -6.01 -26.53
CA ALA A 2 15.20 -5.44 -26.98
C ALA A 2 14.52 -4.68 -25.82
N LYS A 3 14.19 -3.40 -26.03
CA LYS A 3 13.35 -2.61 -25.13
C LYS A 3 12.02 -3.35 -25.00
N THR A 4 11.79 -3.97 -23.85
CA THR A 4 10.48 -4.55 -23.53
C THR A 4 9.46 -3.43 -23.52
N SER A 5 8.30 -3.67 -24.13
CA SER A 5 7.21 -2.70 -24.15
C SER A 5 6.88 -2.27 -22.71
N LEU A 6 6.60 -0.98 -22.51
CA LEU A 6 6.16 -0.42 -21.23
C LEU A 6 4.95 -1.18 -20.65
N SER A 7 4.09 -1.74 -21.52
CA SER A 7 2.96 -2.60 -21.12
C SER A 7 3.42 -3.88 -20.41
N ASP A 8 4.44 -4.55 -20.93
CA ASP A 8 4.90 -5.84 -20.42
C ASP A 8 5.64 -5.67 -19.09
N GLN A 9 6.33 -4.54 -18.92
CA GLN A 9 6.93 -4.17 -17.65
C GLN A 9 5.86 -3.87 -16.59
N ALA A 10 4.81 -3.13 -16.96
CA ALA A 10 3.70 -2.86 -16.06
C ALA A 10 2.99 -4.15 -15.60
N ILE A 11 2.70 -5.07 -16.52
CA ILE A 11 2.08 -6.37 -16.20
C ILE A 11 2.97 -7.18 -15.26
N PHE A 12 4.28 -7.25 -15.52
CA PHE A 12 5.20 -8.00 -14.67
C PHE A 12 5.30 -7.39 -13.26
N LEU A 13 5.38 -6.06 -13.16
CA LEU A 13 5.40 -5.34 -11.88
C LEU A 13 4.08 -5.56 -11.11
N MET A 14 2.93 -5.59 -11.79
CA MET A 14 1.64 -5.91 -11.18
C MET A 14 1.58 -7.35 -10.67
N GLY A 15 2.10 -8.31 -11.44
CA GLY A 15 2.19 -9.71 -11.04
C GLY A 15 3.05 -9.88 -9.79
N ALA A 16 4.25 -9.30 -9.77
CA ALA A 16 5.13 -9.30 -8.60
C ALA A 16 4.46 -8.64 -7.38
N LYS A 17 3.80 -7.49 -7.56
CA LYS A 17 3.08 -6.83 -6.48
C LYS A 17 1.94 -7.68 -5.92
N THR A 18 1.29 -8.48 -6.76
CA THR A 18 0.26 -9.43 -6.35
C THR A 18 0.86 -10.54 -5.50
N ILE A 19 1.99 -11.13 -5.93
CA ILE A 19 2.74 -12.14 -5.17
C ILE A 19 3.15 -11.58 -3.80
N ASP A 20 3.71 -10.38 -3.76
CA ASP A 20 4.11 -9.70 -2.51
C ASP A 20 2.92 -9.56 -1.56
N THR A 21 1.77 -9.19 -2.12
CA THR A 21 0.57 -8.95 -1.31
C THR A 21 -0.04 -10.25 -0.78
N VAL A 22 -0.09 -11.30 -1.62
CA VAL A 22 -0.51 -12.64 -1.18
C VAL A 22 0.44 -13.17 -0.11
N THR A 23 1.75 -12.99 -0.29
CA THR A 23 2.77 -13.38 0.71
C THR A 23 2.57 -12.65 2.03
N PHE A 24 2.26 -11.34 2.01
CA PHE A 24 1.98 -10.57 3.22
C PHE A 24 0.71 -11.03 3.94
N ILE A 25 -0.37 -11.33 3.20
CA ILE A 25 -1.60 -11.89 3.77
C ILE A 25 -1.31 -13.27 4.38
N ALA A 26 -0.64 -14.14 3.64
CA ALA A 26 -0.27 -15.48 4.10
C ALA A 26 0.60 -15.42 5.35
N LEU A 27 1.57 -14.49 5.42
CA LEU A 27 2.38 -14.31 6.62
C LEU A 27 1.52 -13.94 7.83
N GLY A 28 0.58 -13.02 7.65
CA GLY A 28 -0.40 -12.69 8.70
C GLY A 28 -1.23 -13.91 9.14
N MET A 29 -1.67 -14.74 8.18
CA MET A 29 -2.44 -15.96 8.48
C MET A 29 -1.62 -16.99 9.26
N VAL A 30 -0.35 -17.20 8.88
CA VAL A 30 0.54 -18.15 9.54
C VAL A 30 0.88 -17.66 10.95
N LEU A 31 1.33 -16.41 11.08
CA LEU A 31 1.76 -15.88 12.37
C LEU A 31 0.64 -15.81 13.41
N THR A 32 -0.58 -15.46 13.00
CA THR A 32 -1.73 -15.42 13.92
C THR A 32 -2.19 -16.80 14.41
N ARG A 33 -1.76 -17.89 13.74
CA ARG A 33 -2.01 -19.27 14.16
C ARG A 33 -0.88 -19.84 15.01
N LEU A 34 0.36 -19.42 14.75
CA LEU A 34 1.53 -19.95 15.44
C LEU A 34 1.92 -19.14 16.69
N MET A 35 1.57 -17.86 16.74
CA MET A 35 1.90 -16.95 17.84
C MET A 35 0.67 -16.59 18.66
N ASN A 36 0.85 -16.39 19.96
CA ASN A 36 -0.16 -15.72 20.77
C ASN A 36 -0.29 -14.23 20.38
N GLN A 37 -1.39 -13.60 20.79
CA GLN A 37 -1.68 -12.20 20.43
C GLN A 37 -0.62 -11.20 20.92
N THR A 38 -0.03 -11.44 22.10
CA THR A 38 0.95 -10.53 22.70
C THR A 38 2.28 -10.56 21.94
N ASP A 39 2.77 -11.75 21.59
CA ASP A 39 3.99 -11.92 20.79
C ASP A 39 3.77 -11.38 19.38
N TYR A 40 2.62 -11.67 18.78
CA TYR A 40 2.27 -11.15 17.47
C TYR A 40 2.15 -9.61 17.47
N GLY A 41 1.54 -9.04 18.52
CA GLY A 41 1.47 -7.60 18.73
C GLY A 41 2.84 -6.97 18.90
N THR A 42 3.73 -7.60 19.66
CA THR A 42 5.12 -7.15 19.83
C THR A 42 5.85 -7.17 18.48
N TYR A 43 5.69 -8.23 17.68
CA TYR A 43 6.22 -8.29 16.32
C TYR A 43 5.70 -7.14 15.46
N GLN A 44 4.39 -6.86 15.48
CA GLN A 44 3.81 -5.75 14.71
C GLN A 44 4.33 -4.39 15.20
N GLN A 45 4.56 -4.19 16.50
CA GLN A 45 5.13 -2.95 17.03
C GLN A 45 6.59 -2.76 16.62
N VAL A 46 7.39 -3.84 16.60
CA VAL A 46 8.74 -3.79 16.04
C VAL A 46 8.70 -3.37 14.57
N MET A 47 7.83 -3.99 13.78
CA MET A 47 7.65 -3.61 12.37
C MET A 47 7.14 -2.18 12.20
N LEU A 48 6.26 -1.70 13.09
CA LEU A 48 5.77 -0.33 13.09
C LEU A 48 6.91 0.68 13.27
N VAL A 49 7.78 0.47 14.26
CA VAL A 49 8.95 1.33 14.52
C VAL A 49 9.90 1.30 13.33
N VAL A 50 10.27 0.11 12.87
CA VAL A 50 11.21 -0.07 11.76
C VAL A 50 10.68 0.56 10.47
N ASN A 51 9.42 0.31 10.10
CA ASN A 51 8.83 0.87 8.89
C ASN A 51 8.70 2.40 8.96
N THR A 52 8.40 2.95 10.14
CA THR A 52 8.34 4.41 10.33
C THR A 52 9.73 5.02 10.16
N LEU A 53 10.74 4.49 10.83
CA LEU A 53 12.11 5.00 10.77
C LEU A 53 12.74 4.84 9.39
N THR A 54 12.54 3.71 8.72
CA THR A 54 13.16 3.43 7.40
C THR A 54 12.54 4.21 6.25
N VAL A 55 11.36 4.82 6.45
CA VAL A 55 10.81 5.83 5.55
C VAL A 55 11.25 7.22 5.97
N PHE A 56 11.32 7.48 7.29
CA PHE A 56 11.66 8.78 7.83
C PHE A 56 13.11 9.20 7.57
N LEU A 57 14.04 8.30 7.90
CA LEU A 57 15.48 8.58 7.94
C LEU A 57 16.09 8.87 6.55
N PRO A 58 15.80 8.12 5.47
CA PRO A 58 16.35 8.45 4.16
C PRO A 58 15.95 9.85 3.67
N PHE A 59 14.84 10.41 4.17
CA PHE A 59 14.36 11.76 3.84
C PHE A 59 14.39 12.08 2.32
N GLY A 60 13.99 11.11 1.49
CA GLY A 60 13.95 11.25 0.02
C GLY A 60 15.28 11.07 -0.70
N LEU A 61 16.38 10.79 0.02
CA LEU A 61 17.72 10.60 -0.56
C LEU A 61 17.79 9.43 -1.56
N SER A 62 17.03 8.35 -1.34
CA SER A 62 16.92 7.25 -2.28
C SER A 62 16.26 7.67 -3.60
N GLU A 63 15.27 8.57 -3.54
CA GLU A 63 14.51 9.04 -4.70
C GLU A 63 15.31 10.04 -5.56
N SER A 64 16.32 10.71 -5.00
CA SER A 64 17.18 11.62 -5.75
C SER A 64 17.93 10.93 -6.89
N ILE A 65 18.09 9.60 -6.81
CA ILE A 65 18.73 8.78 -7.84
C ILE A 65 18.01 8.92 -9.18
N PHE A 66 16.68 8.99 -9.20
CA PHE A 66 15.94 9.18 -10.45
C PHE A 66 16.36 10.44 -11.22
N TYR A 67 16.82 11.48 -10.51
CA TYR A 67 17.23 12.75 -11.09
C TYR A 67 18.73 12.80 -11.41
N PHE A 68 19.59 12.38 -10.47
CA PHE A 68 21.04 12.52 -10.62
C PHE A 68 21.68 11.37 -11.40
N TYR A 69 21.15 10.14 -11.32
CA TYR A 69 21.71 8.98 -12.01
C TYR A 69 21.94 9.18 -13.52
N PRO A 70 20.98 9.74 -14.31
CA PRO A 70 21.20 9.98 -15.73
C PRO A 70 22.15 11.15 -16.04
N LYS A 71 22.49 12.00 -15.05
CA LYS A 71 23.30 13.21 -15.24
C LYS A 71 24.77 13.03 -14.87
N VAL A 72 25.09 12.02 -14.06
CA VAL A 72 26.45 11.77 -13.59
C VAL A 72 27.24 10.91 -14.58
N GLU A 73 28.48 11.29 -14.85
CA GLU A 73 29.39 10.50 -15.71
C GLU A 73 29.81 9.18 -15.05
N ASN A 74 30.15 9.22 -13.75
CA ASN A 74 30.54 8.04 -12.97
C ASN A 74 29.39 7.57 -12.06
N GLN A 75 28.52 6.75 -12.63
CA GLN A 75 27.35 6.18 -11.95
C GLN A 75 27.73 5.32 -10.74
N LYS A 76 28.81 4.53 -10.83
CA LYS A 76 29.30 3.69 -9.71
C LYS A 76 29.63 4.53 -8.49
N LYS A 77 30.42 5.59 -8.68
CA LYS A 77 30.84 6.50 -7.62
C LYS A 77 29.64 7.18 -6.95
N PHE A 78 28.70 7.70 -7.74
CA PHE A 78 27.49 8.35 -7.23
C PHE A 78 26.61 7.39 -6.40
N LEU A 79 26.40 6.16 -6.89
CA LEU A 79 25.64 5.15 -6.17
C LEU A 79 26.34 4.71 -4.88
N LEU A 80 27.66 4.54 -4.91
CA LEU A 80 28.43 4.18 -3.72
C LEU A 80 28.41 5.30 -2.67
N GLN A 81 28.56 6.56 -3.07
CA GLN A 81 28.39 7.72 -2.19
C GLN A 81 26.99 7.73 -1.55
N THR A 82 25.94 7.57 -2.37
CA THR A 82 24.55 7.56 -1.87
C THR A 82 24.29 6.38 -0.93
N PHE A 83 24.83 5.20 -1.23
CA PHE A 83 24.75 4.02 -0.37
C PHE A 83 25.43 4.25 0.98
N LEU A 84 26.63 4.86 0.98
CA LEU A 84 27.35 5.20 2.21
C LEU A 84 26.61 6.24 3.05
N LEU A 85 26.00 7.26 2.43
CA LEU A 85 25.16 8.23 3.13
C LEU A 85 23.92 7.57 3.75
N LEU A 86 23.22 6.71 3.01
CA LEU A 86 22.08 5.95 3.54
C LEU A 86 22.49 5.01 4.68
N ASN A 87 23.69 4.41 4.60
CA ASN A 87 24.23 3.59 5.66
C ASN A 87 24.54 4.42 6.92
N LEU A 88 25.20 5.57 6.77
CA LEU A 88 25.48 6.50 7.86
C LEU A 88 24.18 6.98 8.53
N ILE A 89 23.19 7.39 7.74
CA ILE A 89 21.85 7.75 8.22
C ILE A 89 21.19 6.57 8.97
N GLY A 90 21.33 5.36 8.44
CA GLY A 90 20.85 4.13 9.08
C GLY A 90 21.52 3.89 10.43
N VAL A 91 22.84 4.07 10.53
CA VAL A 91 23.61 3.96 11.77
C VAL A 91 23.18 5.02 12.78
N ILE A 92 23.00 6.28 12.36
CA ILE A 92 22.49 7.35 13.22
C ILE A 92 21.09 6.98 13.75
N GLY A 93 20.22 6.47 12.88
CA GLY A 93 18.89 5.99 13.27
C GLY A 93 18.92 4.80 14.23
N ALA A 94 19.87 3.88 14.05
CA ALA A 94 20.09 2.75 14.94
C ALA A 94 20.62 3.19 16.31
N LEU A 95 21.53 4.16 16.36
CA LEU A 95 22.00 4.76 17.61
C LEU A 95 20.86 5.50 18.34
N GLY A 96 20.05 6.27 17.61
CA GLY A 96 18.85 6.90 18.16
C GLY A 96 17.87 5.87 18.72
N THR A 97 17.68 4.76 18.00
CA THR A 97 16.85 3.64 18.46
C THR A 97 17.33 3.04 19.78
N LEU A 98 18.65 2.85 19.92
CA LEU A 98 19.25 2.32 21.14
C LEU A 98 19.20 3.34 22.29
N LEU A 99 19.43 4.61 22.00
CA LEU A 99 19.41 5.71 22.97
C LEU A 99 18.00 5.90 23.55
N PHE A 100 16.97 5.86 22.71
CA PHE A 100 15.57 6.07 23.11
C PHE A 100 14.79 4.76 23.31
N ARG A 101 15.47 3.65 23.61
CA ARG A 101 14.82 2.33 23.69
C ARG A 101 13.78 2.24 24.82
N GLU A 102 14.06 2.84 25.97
CA GLU A 102 13.16 2.82 27.13
C GLU A 102 11.98 3.75 26.93
N GLU A 103 12.22 4.92 26.31
CA GLU A 103 11.19 5.88 25.91
C GLU A 103 10.27 5.25 24.87
N THR A 104 10.82 4.54 23.88
CA THR A 104 10.04 3.85 22.85
C THR A 104 9.21 2.72 23.47
N ALA A 105 9.80 1.93 24.37
CA ALA A 105 9.11 0.85 25.06
C ALA A 105 7.95 1.37 25.94
N ARG A 106 8.18 2.46 26.70
CA ARG A 106 7.14 3.14 27.47
C ARG A 106 6.09 3.78 26.56
N PHE A 107 6.53 4.45 25.50
CA PHE A 107 5.64 5.12 24.57
C PHE A 107 4.75 4.12 23.83
N LEU A 108 5.20 2.91 23.52
CA LEU A 108 4.38 1.89 22.85
C LEU A 108 3.78 0.86 23.82
N SER A 109 3.72 1.20 25.12
CA SER A 109 3.14 0.36 26.17
C SER A 109 3.63 -1.10 26.13
N ASN A 110 4.92 -1.30 25.81
CA ASN A 110 5.54 -2.61 25.67
C ASN A 110 7.02 -2.60 26.06
N THR A 111 7.30 -3.06 27.29
CA THR A 111 8.66 -3.16 27.84
C THR A 111 9.58 -4.08 27.05
N ARG A 112 9.04 -5.10 26.36
CA ARG A 112 9.85 -6.03 25.55
C ARG A 112 10.56 -5.36 24.38
N LEU A 113 10.06 -4.21 23.92
CA LEU A 113 10.72 -3.46 22.86
C LEU A 113 12.12 -2.98 23.28
N SER A 114 12.34 -2.64 24.56
CA SER A 114 13.69 -2.24 25.01
C SER A 114 14.70 -3.39 24.82
N HIS A 115 14.31 -4.62 25.15
CA HIS A 115 15.15 -5.81 24.96
C HIS A 115 15.37 -6.15 23.48
N LEU A 116 14.39 -5.86 22.61
CA LEU A 116 14.48 -6.07 21.17
C LEU A 116 15.19 -4.93 20.43
N ALA A 117 15.51 -3.82 21.10
CA ALA A 117 16.05 -2.60 20.49
C ALA A 117 17.29 -2.84 19.63
N LEU A 118 18.19 -3.71 20.08
CA LEU A 118 19.39 -4.06 19.31
C LEU A 118 19.05 -4.78 18.00
N ILE A 119 18.03 -5.64 18.01
CA ILE A 119 17.60 -6.37 16.81
C ILE A 119 17.00 -5.41 15.79
N TYR A 120 16.08 -4.55 16.20
CA TYR A 120 15.44 -3.65 15.25
C TYR A 120 16.28 -2.42 14.91
N ALA A 121 17.30 -2.07 15.71
CA ALA A 121 18.36 -1.15 15.31
C ALA A 121 19.13 -1.67 14.08
N TYR A 122 19.48 -2.97 14.04
CA TYR A 122 20.08 -3.55 12.83
C TYR A 122 19.15 -3.49 11.62
N PHE A 123 17.85 -3.71 11.83
CA PHE A 123 16.87 -3.60 10.74
C PHE A 123 16.83 -2.18 10.18
N VAL A 124 16.88 -1.16 11.05
CA VAL A 124 16.93 0.25 10.64
C VAL A 124 18.13 0.51 9.75
N VAL A 125 19.34 0.05 10.11
CA VAL A 125 20.54 0.20 9.25
C VAL A 125 20.34 -0.47 7.90
N PHE A 126 19.97 -1.75 7.92
CA PHE A 126 19.93 -2.56 6.70
C PHE A 126 18.83 -2.12 5.74
N LEU A 127 17.64 -1.84 6.25
CA LEU A 127 16.53 -1.42 5.42
C LEU A 127 16.71 0.00 4.88
N THR A 128 17.26 0.94 5.67
CA THR A 128 17.60 2.28 5.18
C THR A 128 18.64 2.20 4.05
N SER A 129 19.67 1.37 4.23
CA SER A 129 20.70 1.14 3.20
C SER A 129 20.14 0.48 1.94
N TYR A 130 19.15 -0.41 2.09
CA TYR A 130 18.52 -1.13 0.99
C TYR A 130 17.60 -0.25 0.12
N GLN A 131 17.08 0.88 0.62
CA GLN A 131 16.17 1.77 -0.13
C GLN A 131 16.71 2.23 -1.48
N ILE A 132 18.03 2.23 -1.69
CA ILE A 132 18.68 2.56 -2.97
C ILE A 132 18.29 1.61 -4.12
N LEU A 133 18.00 0.34 -3.83
CA LEU A 133 17.90 -0.70 -4.86
C LEU A 133 16.82 -0.39 -5.89
N GLY A 134 15.65 0.05 -5.43
CA GLY A 134 14.49 0.33 -6.28
C GLY A 134 14.79 1.44 -7.30
N PRO A 135 15.07 2.68 -6.85
CA PRO A 135 15.42 3.80 -7.72
C PRO A 135 16.61 3.52 -8.62
N MET A 136 17.65 2.82 -8.12
CA MET A 136 18.81 2.42 -8.91
C MET A 136 18.44 1.50 -10.08
N LEU A 137 17.75 0.38 -9.82
CA LEU A 137 17.40 -0.58 -10.88
C LEU A 137 16.38 -0.01 -11.86
N LEU A 138 15.43 0.81 -11.38
CA LEU A 138 14.44 1.45 -12.25
C LEU A 138 15.10 2.50 -13.17
N SER A 139 16.04 3.29 -12.66
CA SER A 139 16.80 4.25 -13.49
C SER A 139 17.66 3.56 -14.56
N GLN A 140 18.03 2.30 -14.34
CA GLN A 140 18.71 1.44 -15.30
C GLN A 140 17.76 0.66 -16.24
N GLY A 141 16.44 0.86 -16.13
CA GLY A 141 15.44 0.12 -16.89
C GLY A 141 15.29 -1.36 -16.49
N LYS A 142 15.83 -1.78 -15.35
CA LYS A 142 15.82 -3.16 -14.83
C LYS A 142 14.61 -3.46 -13.94
N GLY A 143 13.44 -2.91 -14.27
CA GLY A 143 12.21 -3.06 -13.48
C GLY A 143 11.75 -4.52 -13.31
N LYS A 144 11.91 -5.36 -14.35
CA LYS A 144 11.59 -6.81 -14.25
C LYS A 144 12.50 -7.53 -13.26
N PHE A 145 13.80 -7.22 -13.29
CA PHE A 145 14.76 -7.80 -12.34
C PHE A 145 14.45 -7.35 -10.90
N LEU A 146 14.15 -6.07 -10.69
CA LEU A 146 13.73 -5.56 -9.39
C LEU A 146 12.48 -6.28 -8.84
N ALA A 147 11.47 -6.51 -9.67
CA ALA A 147 10.26 -7.22 -9.25
C ALA A 147 10.53 -8.68 -8.88
N ALA A 148 11.34 -9.39 -9.67
CA ALA A 148 11.74 -10.77 -9.37
C ALA A 148 12.56 -10.84 -8.08
N PHE A 149 13.50 -9.91 -7.91
CA PHE A 149 14.34 -9.78 -6.72
C PHE A 149 13.49 -9.55 -5.47
N ASN A 150 12.56 -8.59 -5.50
CA ASN A 150 11.66 -8.30 -4.38
C ASN A 150 10.78 -9.50 -4.03
N SER A 151 10.22 -10.17 -5.05
CA SER A 151 9.38 -11.35 -4.84
C SER A 151 10.17 -12.48 -4.15
N LEU A 152 11.38 -12.78 -4.65
CA LEU A 152 12.27 -13.79 -4.06
C LEU A 152 12.58 -13.46 -2.60
N PHE A 153 12.96 -12.22 -2.32
CA PHE A 153 13.33 -11.82 -0.97
C PHE A 153 12.14 -11.63 -0.04
N ASN A 154 10.93 -11.45 -0.56
CA ASN A 154 9.69 -11.47 0.23
C ASN A 154 9.30 -12.90 0.59
N LEU A 155 9.53 -13.87 -0.29
CA LEU A 155 9.43 -15.30 0.04
C LEU A 155 10.50 -15.71 1.05
N ALA A 156 11.74 -15.23 0.91
CA ALA A 156 12.80 -15.47 1.89
C ALA A 156 12.46 -14.87 3.27
N PHE A 157 11.88 -13.66 3.29
CA PHE A 157 11.36 -13.04 4.51
C PHE A 157 10.19 -13.83 5.11
N PHE A 158 9.26 -14.32 4.29
CA PHE A 158 8.19 -15.19 4.75
C PHE A 158 8.76 -16.45 5.41
N ALA A 159 9.70 -17.13 4.76
CA ALA A 159 10.32 -18.34 5.28
C ALA A 159 11.13 -18.08 6.56
N SER A 160 11.88 -16.97 6.63
CA SER A 160 12.69 -16.62 7.81
C SER A 160 11.86 -16.27 9.04
N VAL A 161 10.60 -15.90 8.86
CA VAL A 161 9.66 -15.69 9.97
C VAL A 161 8.86 -16.96 10.26
N ALA A 162 8.29 -17.59 9.23
CA ALA A 162 7.36 -18.70 9.40
C ALA A 162 8.04 -19.98 9.89
N LEU A 163 9.21 -20.34 9.35
CA LEU A 163 9.87 -21.61 9.68
C LEU A 163 10.38 -21.64 11.14
N PRO A 164 11.11 -20.62 11.66
CA PRO A 164 11.55 -20.65 13.04
C PRO A 164 10.40 -20.70 14.04
N ILE A 165 9.35 -19.89 13.82
CA ILE A 165 8.17 -19.87 14.68
C ILE A 165 7.43 -21.21 14.63
N TYR A 166 7.30 -21.83 13.45
CA TYR A 166 6.74 -23.18 13.33
C TYR A 166 7.56 -24.23 14.08
N SER A 167 8.89 -24.08 14.08
CA SER A 167 9.82 -24.92 14.86
C SER A 167 9.86 -24.57 16.36
N GLY A 168 8.98 -23.70 16.85
CA GLY A 168 8.89 -23.32 18.26
C GLY A 168 10.00 -22.38 18.74
N TRP A 169 10.71 -21.71 17.83
CA TRP A 169 11.74 -20.74 18.20
C TRP A 169 11.09 -19.48 18.81
N SER A 170 11.82 -18.83 19.72
CA SER A 170 11.37 -17.56 20.29
C SER A 170 11.30 -16.45 19.24
N LEU A 171 10.53 -15.40 19.54
CA LEU A 171 10.40 -14.23 18.67
C LEU A 171 11.77 -13.57 18.43
N GLU A 172 12.61 -13.46 19.46
CA GLU A 172 13.95 -12.87 19.40
C GLU A 172 14.82 -13.61 18.36
N ARG A 173 14.88 -14.95 18.46
CA ARG A 173 15.65 -15.78 17.54
C ARG A 173 15.13 -15.68 16.11
N THR A 174 13.81 -15.67 15.95
CA THR A 174 13.16 -15.50 14.64
C THR A 174 13.55 -14.16 14.00
N LEU A 175 13.52 -13.08 14.77
CA LEU A 175 13.92 -11.76 14.27
C LEU A 175 15.43 -11.70 13.91
N LEU A 176 16.29 -12.45 14.60
CA LEU A 176 17.70 -12.56 14.19
C LEU A 176 17.85 -13.22 12.80
N VAL A 177 17.07 -14.27 12.51
CA VAL A 177 17.05 -14.91 11.17
C VAL A 177 16.56 -13.92 10.11
N VAL A 178 15.54 -13.11 10.41
CA VAL A 178 15.11 -12.01 9.54
C VAL A 178 16.24 -11.02 9.28
N GLY A 179 17.02 -10.69 10.32
CA GLY A 179 18.20 -9.83 10.20
C GLY A 179 19.23 -10.34 9.19
N VAL A 180 19.43 -11.67 9.13
CA VAL A 180 20.31 -12.30 8.12
C VAL A 180 19.77 -12.09 6.70
N VAL A 181 18.45 -12.20 6.50
CA VAL A 181 17.83 -11.91 5.18
C VAL A 181 18.03 -10.45 4.78
N TYR A 182 17.88 -9.51 5.71
CA TYR A 182 18.13 -8.08 5.44
C TYR A 182 19.60 -7.78 5.18
N LEU A 183 20.52 -8.41 5.93
CA LEU A 183 21.95 -8.32 5.68
C LEU A 183 22.30 -8.82 4.27
N ALA A 184 21.73 -9.96 3.85
CA ALA A 184 21.92 -10.49 2.50
C ALA A 184 21.42 -9.52 1.42
N ARG A 185 20.29 -8.82 1.64
CA ARG A 185 19.80 -7.77 0.72
C ARG A 185 20.81 -6.63 0.59
N VAL A 186 21.37 -6.15 1.69
CA VAL A 186 22.36 -5.07 1.68
C VAL A 186 23.67 -5.52 1.04
N GLY A 187 24.12 -6.74 1.35
CA GLY A 187 25.29 -7.35 0.71
C GLY A 187 25.13 -7.44 -0.80
N TYR A 188 23.95 -7.84 -1.28
CA TYR A 188 23.64 -7.83 -2.71
C TYR A 188 23.72 -6.42 -3.32
N VAL A 189 23.14 -5.41 -2.67
CA VAL A 189 23.20 -4.01 -3.14
C VAL A 189 24.65 -3.56 -3.29
N LEU A 190 25.48 -3.80 -2.28
CA LEU A 190 26.89 -3.42 -2.31
C LEU A 190 27.66 -4.17 -3.41
N MET A 191 27.50 -5.49 -3.51
CA MET A 191 28.09 -6.29 -4.59
C MET A 191 27.68 -5.77 -5.96
N TYR A 192 26.40 -5.45 -6.14
CA TYR A 192 25.87 -4.91 -7.38
C TYR A 192 26.53 -3.58 -7.75
N ILE A 193 26.58 -2.62 -6.81
CA ILE A 193 27.25 -1.32 -7.02
C ILE A 193 28.74 -1.53 -7.36
N LEU A 194 29.44 -2.42 -6.66
CA LEU A 194 30.86 -2.69 -6.90
C LEU A 194 31.14 -3.35 -8.25
N SER A 195 30.18 -4.11 -8.79
CA SER A 195 30.26 -4.71 -10.13
C SER A 195 30.02 -3.73 -11.28
N LEU A 196 29.53 -2.52 -11.02
CA LEU A 196 29.35 -1.51 -12.06
C LEU A 196 30.71 -1.00 -12.57
N PRO A 197 30.79 -0.62 -13.86
CA PRO A 197 31.98 0.02 -14.42
C PRO A 197 32.19 1.41 -13.82
N GLY A 198 33.44 1.81 -13.65
CA GLY A 198 33.83 3.12 -13.11
C GLY A 198 34.90 3.03 -12.02
N LYS A 199 35.67 4.11 -11.88
CA LYS A 199 36.72 4.22 -10.87
C LYS A 199 36.15 4.67 -9.52
N ILE A 200 36.74 4.18 -8.44
CA ILE A 200 36.44 4.59 -7.06
C ILE A 200 37.54 5.55 -6.63
N GLU A 201 37.43 6.83 -7.02
CA GLU A 201 38.38 7.88 -6.64
C GLU A 201 37.61 9.04 -6.01
N GLY A 202 38.05 9.54 -4.85
CA GLY A 202 37.43 10.67 -4.14
C GLY A 202 35.94 10.48 -3.82
N LEU A 203 35.60 9.52 -2.96
CA LEU A 203 34.22 9.06 -2.71
C LEU A 203 33.24 10.15 -2.24
N LEU A 204 33.72 11.14 -1.49
CA LEU A 204 32.90 12.16 -0.84
C LEU A 204 33.26 13.53 -1.43
N HIS A 205 32.32 14.14 -2.13
CA HIS A 205 32.40 15.54 -2.54
C HIS A 205 31.25 16.30 -1.88
N TRP A 206 31.59 17.15 -0.91
CA TRP A 206 30.60 17.87 -0.11
C TRP A 206 29.59 18.64 -0.96
N GLU A 207 30.05 19.38 -1.98
CA GLU A 207 29.21 20.13 -2.90
C GLU A 207 28.13 19.25 -3.57
N LYS A 208 28.50 18.04 -4.02
CA LYS A 208 27.56 17.11 -4.64
C LYS A 208 26.60 16.48 -3.64
N ILE A 209 27.02 16.32 -2.38
CA ILE A 209 26.16 15.84 -1.30
C ILE A 209 25.13 16.91 -0.94
N GLU A 210 25.55 18.17 -0.83
CA GLU A 210 24.70 19.30 -0.54
C GLU A 210 23.61 19.47 -1.61
N GLU A 211 23.98 19.46 -2.90
CA GLU A 211 23.01 19.50 -4.00
C GLU A 211 21.98 18.36 -3.92
N GLN A 212 22.45 17.15 -3.61
CA GLN A 212 21.59 15.98 -3.47
C GLN A 212 20.62 16.10 -2.29
N LEU A 213 21.08 16.61 -1.14
CA LEU A 213 20.27 16.82 0.05
C LEU A 213 19.23 17.93 -0.14
N ILE A 214 19.61 19.05 -0.76
CA ILE A 214 18.69 20.16 -1.08
C ILE A 214 17.57 19.66 -2.01
N TYR A 215 17.92 18.85 -3.02
CA TYR A 215 16.92 18.23 -3.90
C TYR A 215 16.02 17.22 -3.17
N ALA A 216 16.60 16.41 -2.28
CA ALA A 216 15.87 15.38 -1.55
C ALA A 216 14.92 15.96 -0.50
N ALA A 217 15.27 17.08 0.13
CA ALA A 217 14.53 17.65 1.26
C ALA A 217 13.01 17.86 1.03
N PRO A 218 12.56 18.54 -0.05
CA PRO A 218 11.13 18.73 -0.30
C PRO A 218 10.40 17.40 -0.64
N LEU A 219 11.09 16.46 -1.28
CA LEU A 219 10.55 15.12 -1.55
C LEU A 219 10.41 14.31 -0.26
N GLY A 220 11.44 14.32 0.57
CA GLY A 220 11.47 13.72 1.90
C GLY A 220 10.30 14.20 2.74
N LEU A 221 10.17 15.51 2.90
CA LEU A 221 9.07 16.11 3.67
C LEU A 221 7.69 15.66 3.17
N SER A 222 7.50 15.59 1.84
CA SER A 222 6.25 15.11 1.24
C SER A 222 5.96 13.64 1.56
N LEU A 223 6.99 12.79 1.51
CA LEU A 223 6.88 11.37 1.85
C LEU A 223 6.60 11.16 3.34
N LEU A 224 7.24 11.95 4.22
CA LEU A 224 7.02 11.92 5.66
C LEU A 224 5.56 12.17 6.03
N VAL A 225 5.02 13.27 5.52
CA VAL A 225 3.63 13.65 5.78
C VAL A 225 2.68 12.52 5.34
N GLY A 226 2.94 11.92 4.19
CA GLY A 226 2.15 10.80 3.67
C GLY A 226 2.23 9.53 4.51
N ILE A 227 3.40 9.16 5.05
CA ILE A 227 3.54 7.93 5.84
C ILE A 227 2.91 8.08 7.22
N PHE A 228 3.12 9.22 7.88
CA PHE A 228 2.50 9.49 9.18
C PHE A 228 0.98 9.57 9.06
N ALA A 229 0.45 10.19 8.01
CA ALA A 229 -0.99 10.18 7.73
C ALA A 229 -1.58 8.76 7.65
N LYS A 230 -0.81 7.77 7.18
CA LYS A 230 -1.25 6.37 7.01
C LYS A 230 -1.04 5.50 8.24
N THR A 231 -0.27 5.97 9.22
CA THR A 231 0.25 5.14 10.32
C THR A 231 -0.12 5.72 11.69
N ILE A 232 -0.64 6.94 11.73
CA ILE A 232 -0.96 7.65 12.98
C ILE A 232 -1.95 6.90 13.86
N ASP A 233 -2.90 6.18 13.26
CA ASP A 233 -3.87 5.36 13.96
C ASP A 233 -3.21 4.16 14.66
N ARG A 234 -2.29 3.47 13.97
CA ARG A 234 -1.49 2.37 14.52
C ARG A 234 -0.57 2.84 15.63
N ILE A 235 0.05 4.01 15.47
CA ILE A 235 0.87 4.66 16.50
C ILE A 235 0.02 4.98 17.72
N THR A 236 -1.17 5.55 17.51
CA THR A 236 -2.10 5.91 18.59
C THR A 236 -2.52 4.67 19.38
N ILE A 237 -2.92 3.59 18.71
CA ILE A 237 -3.31 2.35 19.39
C ILE A 237 -2.12 1.73 20.12
N SER A 238 -0.95 1.68 19.49
CA SER A 238 0.26 1.17 20.15
C SER A 238 0.64 1.98 21.37
N HIS A 239 0.33 3.29 21.40
CA HIS A 239 0.63 4.14 22.54
C HIS A 239 -0.28 3.88 23.73
N TYR A 240 -1.59 3.87 23.50
CA TYR A 240 -2.59 3.80 24.58
C TYR A 240 -2.94 2.38 25.04
N PHE A 241 -2.61 1.34 24.27
CA PHE A 241 -3.09 -0.02 24.52
C PHE A 241 -1.99 -1.07 24.49
N THR A 242 -2.32 -2.25 25.01
CA THR A 242 -1.42 -3.40 25.06
C THR A 242 -1.07 -3.94 23.67
N PRO A 243 0.05 -4.69 23.52
CA PRO A 243 0.40 -5.33 22.25
C PRO A 243 -0.69 -6.23 21.68
N ALA A 244 -1.43 -6.96 22.52
CA ALA A 244 -2.53 -7.81 22.07
C ALA A 244 -3.70 -6.99 21.49
N GLN A 245 -4.05 -5.87 22.10
CA GLN A 245 -5.08 -4.96 21.57
C GLN A 245 -4.62 -4.31 20.26
N PHE A 246 -3.33 -3.94 20.17
CA PHE A 246 -2.76 -3.45 18.92
C PHE A 246 -2.79 -4.51 17.81
N ALA A 247 -2.50 -5.76 18.11
CA ALA A 247 -2.61 -6.88 17.17
C ALA A 247 -4.05 -7.03 16.64
N ILE A 248 -5.05 -6.97 17.52
CA ILE A 248 -6.47 -7.00 17.14
C ILE A 248 -6.80 -5.81 16.23
N TYR A 249 -6.39 -4.61 16.59
CA TYR A 249 -6.64 -3.41 15.78
C TYR A 249 -5.98 -3.52 14.40
N ASP A 250 -4.70 -3.87 14.34
CA ASP A 250 -3.92 -3.93 13.10
C ASP A 250 -4.47 -4.96 12.11
N ARG A 251 -4.94 -6.12 12.60
CA ARG A 251 -5.62 -7.12 11.76
C ARG A 251 -6.99 -6.64 11.25
N GLY A 252 -7.63 -5.74 11.99
CA GLY A 252 -8.86 -5.07 11.55
C GLY A 252 -8.58 -3.95 10.55
N ALA A 253 -7.47 -3.22 10.70
CA ALA A 253 -7.00 -2.16 9.81
C ALA A 253 -6.42 -2.72 8.48
N LEU A 254 -7.01 -3.80 7.98
CA LEU A 254 -6.65 -4.48 6.75
C LEU A 254 -7.16 -3.68 5.55
N GLN A 255 -6.23 -3.26 4.69
CA GLN A 255 -6.57 -2.68 3.39
C GLN A 255 -6.64 -3.78 2.33
N LEU A 256 -7.72 -3.78 1.54
CA LEU A 256 -7.87 -4.76 0.47
C LEU A 256 -6.85 -4.47 -0.66
N PRO A 257 -6.05 -5.47 -1.09
CA PRO A 257 -5.03 -5.32 -2.15
C PRO A 257 -5.56 -4.73 -3.45
N LEU A 258 -6.83 -5.04 -3.74
CA LEU A 258 -7.55 -4.63 -4.94
C LEU A 258 -7.53 -3.11 -5.14
N VAL A 259 -7.60 -2.33 -4.05
CA VAL A 259 -7.58 -0.87 -4.07
C VAL A 259 -6.30 -0.37 -4.75
N THR A 260 -5.17 -0.90 -4.30
CA THR A 260 -3.85 -0.51 -4.80
C THR A 260 -3.70 -0.90 -6.26
N ILE A 261 -4.04 -2.14 -6.62
CA ILE A 261 -3.91 -2.66 -7.98
C ILE A 261 -4.76 -1.84 -8.96
N LEU A 262 -6.06 -1.65 -8.66
CA LEU A 262 -6.96 -0.89 -9.54
C LEU A 262 -6.52 0.58 -9.69
N SER A 263 -6.12 1.22 -8.59
CA SER A 263 -5.67 2.61 -8.61
C SER A 263 -4.43 2.82 -9.48
N TYR A 264 -3.44 1.90 -9.41
CA TYR A 264 -2.24 1.97 -10.25
C TYR A 264 -2.55 1.70 -11.72
N THR A 265 -3.31 0.66 -12.03
CA THR A 265 -3.66 0.28 -13.42
C THR A 265 -4.41 1.39 -14.12
N VAL A 266 -5.46 1.92 -13.46
CA VAL A 266 -6.30 2.95 -14.05
C VAL A 266 -5.57 4.29 -14.09
N GLY A 267 -4.87 4.66 -13.01
CA GLY A 267 -4.19 5.95 -12.91
C GLY A 267 -3.01 6.10 -13.87
N GLY A 268 -2.24 5.03 -14.09
CA GLY A 268 -1.09 5.06 -14.99
C GLY A 268 -1.48 5.10 -16.46
N VAL A 269 -2.50 4.32 -16.85
CA VAL A 269 -2.94 4.21 -18.24
C VAL A 269 -3.74 5.43 -18.70
N LEU A 270 -4.53 6.04 -17.82
CA LEU A 270 -5.38 7.18 -18.20
C LEU A 270 -4.67 8.53 -18.14
N LEU A 271 -3.57 8.64 -17.39
CA LEU A 271 -2.88 9.92 -17.19
C LEU A 271 -2.45 10.60 -18.51
N PRO A 272 -1.82 9.92 -19.50
CA PRO A 272 -1.45 10.57 -20.76
C PRO A 272 -2.66 11.14 -21.51
N ARG A 273 -3.78 10.42 -21.53
CA ARG A 273 -5.03 10.88 -22.17
C ARG A 273 -5.67 12.05 -21.43
N TYR A 274 -5.62 12.06 -20.10
CA TYR A 274 -6.06 13.23 -19.34
C TYR A 274 -5.21 14.46 -19.65
N VAL A 275 -3.89 14.30 -19.78
CA VAL A 275 -3.00 15.40 -20.17
C VAL A 275 -3.33 15.91 -21.57
N GLU A 276 -3.51 15.00 -22.53
CA GLU A 276 -3.86 15.32 -23.92
C GLU A 276 -5.19 16.10 -24.00
N TYR A 277 -6.27 15.57 -23.41
CA TYR A 277 -7.57 16.25 -23.44
C TYR A 277 -7.55 17.59 -22.69
N TYR A 278 -6.79 17.69 -21.60
CA TYR A 278 -6.66 18.95 -20.87
C TYR A 278 -5.89 20.00 -21.67
N GLN A 279 -4.77 19.62 -22.31
CA GLN A 279 -3.97 20.52 -23.15
C GLN A 279 -4.73 21.00 -24.38
N ASN A 280 -5.52 20.11 -25.00
CA ASN A 280 -6.37 20.42 -26.15
C ASN A 280 -7.69 21.12 -25.76
N GLN A 281 -7.88 21.48 -24.50
CA GLN A 281 -9.10 22.12 -23.96
C GLN A 281 -10.40 21.33 -24.21
N GLN A 282 -10.30 20.01 -24.40
CA GLN A 282 -11.42 19.11 -24.65
C GLN A 282 -12.07 18.66 -23.33
N LYS A 283 -12.66 19.62 -22.60
CA LYS A 283 -13.25 19.39 -21.27
C LYS A 283 -14.30 18.26 -21.26
N GLY A 284 -15.17 18.21 -22.27
CA GLY A 284 -16.22 17.19 -22.39
C GLY A 284 -15.66 15.77 -22.47
N GLU A 285 -14.62 15.55 -23.28
CA GLU A 285 -13.95 14.25 -23.42
C GLU A 285 -13.19 13.86 -22.15
N LEU A 286 -12.55 14.84 -21.51
CA LEU A 286 -11.86 14.62 -20.23
C LEU A 286 -12.84 14.16 -19.14
N ILE A 287 -14.00 14.81 -19.00
CA ILE A 287 -15.04 14.44 -18.04
C ILE A 287 -15.66 13.09 -18.40
N SER A 288 -15.92 12.84 -19.69
CA SER A 288 -16.42 11.56 -20.19
C SER A 288 -15.47 10.41 -19.84
N LEU A 289 -14.16 10.59 -20.04
CA LEU A 289 -13.14 9.61 -19.67
C LEU A 289 -13.05 9.42 -18.16
N TRP A 290 -13.13 10.51 -17.39
CA TRP A 290 -13.18 10.47 -15.93
C TRP A 290 -14.40 9.68 -15.42
N HIS A 291 -15.59 9.93 -15.96
CA HIS A 291 -16.81 9.17 -15.60
C HIS A 291 -16.71 7.70 -15.99
N LYS A 292 -16.16 7.39 -17.17
CA LYS A 292 -15.90 6.00 -17.58
C LYS A 292 -14.98 5.31 -16.57
N SER A 293 -13.90 5.97 -16.16
CA SER A 293 -12.95 5.47 -15.14
C SER A 293 -13.66 5.21 -13.81
N VAL A 294 -14.34 6.22 -13.26
CA VAL A 294 -15.05 6.12 -11.97
C VAL A 294 -16.11 5.01 -12.00
N ARG A 295 -16.87 4.91 -13.09
CA ARG A 295 -17.84 3.83 -13.29
C ARG A 295 -17.17 2.46 -13.32
N SER A 296 -16.12 2.28 -14.10
CA SER A 296 -15.45 0.98 -14.26
C SER A 296 -14.85 0.49 -12.94
N VAL A 297 -14.26 1.40 -12.17
CA VAL A 297 -13.76 1.08 -10.82
C VAL A 297 -14.93 0.79 -9.87
N GLY A 298 -15.99 1.60 -9.91
CA GLY A 298 -17.18 1.43 -9.07
C GLY A 298 -17.91 0.11 -9.30
N LEU A 299 -17.97 -0.38 -10.54
CA LEU A 299 -18.55 -1.68 -10.90
C LEU A 299 -17.89 -2.87 -10.21
N ILE A 300 -16.67 -2.71 -9.71
CA ILE A 300 -15.89 -3.73 -9.00
C ILE A 300 -15.83 -3.40 -7.51
N MET A 301 -15.45 -2.17 -7.15
CA MET A 301 -15.16 -1.79 -5.77
C MET A 301 -16.41 -1.74 -4.89
N ILE A 302 -17.55 -1.28 -5.41
CA ILE A 302 -18.82 -1.21 -4.65
C ILE A 302 -19.35 -2.60 -4.29
N PRO A 303 -19.50 -3.56 -5.23
CA PRO A 303 -19.96 -4.90 -4.86
C PRO A 303 -18.96 -5.66 -3.99
N VAL A 304 -17.66 -5.46 -4.19
CA VAL A 304 -16.63 -6.03 -3.30
C VAL A 304 -16.75 -5.45 -1.89
N PHE A 305 -16.99 -4.15 -1.74
CA PHE A 305 -17.27 -3.53 -0.45
C PHE A 305 -18.45 -4.21 0.24
N VAL A 306 -19.61 -4.33 -0.43
CA VAL A 306 -20.81 -4.93 0.18
C VAL A 306 -20.57 -6.39 0.56
N LEU A 307 -19.95 -7.18 -0.33
CA LEU A 307 -19.64 -8.58 -0.07
C LEU A 307 -18.68 -8.74 1.12
N CYS A 308 -17.60 -7.96 1.16
CA CYS A 308 -16.64 -8.00 2.26
C CYS A 308 -17.25 -7.50 3.57
N PHE A 309 -18.15 -6.52 3.52
CA PHE A 309 -18.84 -6.01 4.71
C PHE A 309 -19.80 -7.06 5.28
N LEU A 310 -20.51 -7.77 4.40
CA LEU A 310 -21.39 -8.87 4.73
C LEU A 310 -20.61 -10.03 5.38
N LEU A 311 -19.49 -10.42 4.77
CA LEU A 311 -18.63 -11.52 5.21
C LEU A 311 -17.54 -11.10 6.21
N ALA A 312 -17.59 -9.89 6.77
CA ALA A 312 -16.48 -9.30 7.54
C ALA A 312 -15.96 -10.21 8.66
N LYS A 313 -16.87 -10.79 9.46
CA LYS A 313 -16.51 -11.71 10.55
C LYS A 313 -15.90 -13.00 9.99
N ASN A 314 -16.49 -13.57 8.95
CA ASN A 314 -16.01 -14.81 8.33
C ASN A 314 -14.62 -14.60 7.70
N ILE A 315 -14.39 -13.46 7.05
CA ILE A 315 -13.08 -13.09 6.48
C ILE A 315 -12.04 -13.00 7.60
N ILE A 316 -12.29 -12.21 8.64
CA ILE A 316 -11.34 -12.01 9.73
C ILE A 316 -11.05 -13.33 10.45
N THR A 317 -12.07 -14.10 10.81
CA THR A 317 -11.89 -15.36 11.56
C THR A 317 -11.35 -16.50 10.71
N PHE A 318 -11.49 -16.44 9.37
CA PHE A 318 -10.82 -17.35 8.45
C PHE A 318 -9.35 -16.98 8.27
N LEU A 319 -9.05 -15.70 8.06
CA LEU A 319 -7.66 -15.24 7.87
C LEU A 319 -6.87 -15.35 9.16
N TYR A 320 -7.41 -14.89 10.29
CA TYR A 320 -6.65 -14.65 11.52
C TYR A 320 -7.14 -15.45 12.72
N THR A 321 -8.03 -16.44 12.54
CA THR A 321 -8.64 -17.26 13.62
C THR A 321 -9.68 -16.52 14.47
N ASP A 322 -10.43 -17.25 15.30
CA ASP A 322 -11.46 -16.69 16.18
C ASP A 322 -10.88 -15.78 17.28
N ASN A 323 -9.61 -15.94 17.62
CA ASN A 323 -8.90 -15.07 18.55
C ASN A 323 -8.94 -13.61 18.09
N TYR A 324 -9.03 -13.36 16.79
CA TYR A 324 -9.07 -12.00 16.21
C TYR A 324 -10.48 -11.57 15.80
N ALA A 325 -11.54 -12.26 16.25
CA ALA A 325 -12.92 -11.88 15.91
C ALA A 325 -13.26 -10.42 16.28
N GLN A 326 -12.64 -9.89 17.35
CA GLN A 326 -12.77 -8.49 17.78
C GLN A 326 -12.21 -7.47 16.77
N SER A 327 -11.42 -7.90 15.78
CA SER A 327 -10.96 -7.04 14.67
C SER A 327 -12.08 -6.68 13.69
N THR A 328 -13.22 -7.40 13.73
CA THR A 328 -14.32 -7.26 12.76
C THR A 328 -14.89 -5.83 12.67
N PRO A 329 -15.18 -5.11 13.77
CA PRO A 329 -15.72 -3.76 13.69
C PRO A 329 -14.73 -2.78 13.05
N VAL A 330 -13.44 -2.88 13.40
CA VAL A 330 -12.37 -2.08 12.77
C VAL A 330 -12.32 -2.36 11.27
N PHE A 331 -12.38 -3.63 10.87
CA PHE A 331 -12.40 -4.00 9.45
C PHE A 331 -13.59 -3.42 8.70
N LYS A 332 -14.79 -3.44 9.29
CA LYS A 332 -15.98 -2.81 8.71
C LYS A 332 -15.80 -1.30 8.49
N ILE A 333 -15.14 -0.59 9.40
CA ILE A 333 -14.85 0.84 9.25
C ILE A 333 -13.83 1.06 8.12
N TYR A 334 -12.78 0.26 8.05
CA TYR A 334 -11.80 0.34 6.95
C TYR A 334 -12.44 0.06 5.58
N LEU A 335 -13.39 -0.88 5.51
CA LEU A 335 -14.14 -1.12 4.28
C LEU A 335 -14.91 0.12 3.79
N LEU A 336 -15.41 0.98 4.69
CA LEU A 336 -16.09 2.21 4.28
C LEU A 336 -15.15 3.18 3.54
N THR A 337 -13.86 3.19 3.88
CA THR A 337 -12.85 4.01 3.19
C THR A 337 -12.66 3.57 1.73
N LEU A 338 -12.98 2.31 1.40
CA LEU A 338 -12.82 1.76 0.06
C LEU A 338 -13.64 2.52 -1.00
N ILE A 339 -14.86 2.94 -0.64
CA ILE A 339 -15.75 3.69 -1.54
C ILE A 339 -15.15 5.06 -1.88
N LEU A 340 -14.47 5.68 -0.93
CA LEU A 340 -13.82 6.99 -1.10
C LEU A 340 -12.61 6.92 -2.05
N MET A 341 -12.09 5.71 -2.29
CA MET A 341 -10.93 5.46 -3.15
C MET A 341 -11.31 5.12 -4.60
N ILE A 342 -12.62 5.04 -4.92
CA ILE A 342 -13.10 4.80 -6.29
C ILE A 342 -12.61 5.89 -7.26
N PRO A 343 -12.70 7.19 -6.94
CA PRO A 343 -12.21 8.24 -7.83
C PRO A 343 -10.70 8.42 -7.67
N ASN A 344 -9.95 8.22 -8.76
CA ASN A 344 -8.50 8.43 -8.76
C ASN A 344 -8.15 9.91 -8.97
N PHE A 345 -8.48 10.77 -8.00
CA PHE A 345 -8.24 12.21 -8.08
C PHE A 345 -6.78 12.58 -8.36
N GLY A 346 -5.84 11.79 -7.84
CA GLY A 346 -4.41 12.04 -8.04
C GLY A 346 -4.01 12.06 -9.51
N SER A 347 -4.57 11.19 -10.35
CA SER A 347 -4.31 11.19 -11.80
C SER A 347 -4.86 12.44 -12.50
N LEU A 348 -6.07 12.86 -12.13
CA LEU A 348 -6.71 14.04 -12.67
C LEU A 348 -5.97 15.33 -12.29
N LEU A 349 -5.62 15.50 -11.01
CA LEU A 349 -4.88 16.68 -10.53
C LEU A 349 -3.46 16.78 -11.10
N ARG A 350 -2.81 15.64 -11.36
CA ARG A 350 -1.52 15.62 -12.07
C ARG A 350 -1.67 16.12 -13.50
N ALA A 351 -2.71 15.69 -14.21
CA ALA A 351 -2.95 16.11 -15.59
C ALA A 351 -3.25 17.61 -15.71
N THR A 352 -3.95 18.20 -14.72
CA THR A 352 -4.36 19.61 -14.74
C THR A 352 -3.34 20.59 -14.17
N LYS A 353 -2.13 20.14 -13.79
CA LYS A 353 -1.07 20.94 -13.12
C LYS A 353 -1.40 21.37 -11.67
N TYR A 354 -2.39 20.75 -11.02
CA TYR A 354 -2.78 21.01 -9.63
C TYR A 354 -2.02 20.13 -8.62
N THR A 355 -0.78 19.74 -8.92
CA THR A 355 0.00 18.79 -8.11
C THR A 355 0.27 19.24 -6.68
N LYS A 356 0.43 20.55 -6.43
CA LYS A 356 0.63 21.11 -5.08
C LYS A 356 -0.52 20.76 -4.11
N TYR A 357 -1.74 20.59 -4.62
CA TYR A 357 -2.90 20.26 -3.80
C TYR A 357 -2.85 18.81 -3.29
N ILE A 358 -2.10 17.92 -3.95
CA ILE A 358 -1.85 16.54 -3.48
C ILE A 358 -0.99 16.55 -2.20
N PHE A 359 -0.03 17.47 -2.11
CA PHE A 359 0.74 17.67 -0.90
C PHE A 359 -0.15 18.24 0.22
N TYR A 360 -0.93 19.29 -0.07
CA TYR A 360 -1.84 19.87 0.91
C TYR A 360 -2.87 18.87 1.44
N SER A 361 -3.42 18.00 0.60
CA SER A 361 -4.32 16.93 1.05
C SER A 361 -3.62 15.91 1.94
N SER A 362 -2.34 15.62 1.69
CA SER A 362 -1.56 14.72 2.55
C SER A 362 -1.29 15.37 3.91
N ALA A 363 -0.96 16.66 3.92
CA ALA A 363 -0.80 17.43 5.15
C ALA A 363 -2.11 17.53 5.95
N LEU A 364 -3.22 17.76 5.25
CA LEU A 364 -4.56 17.75 5.85
C LEU A 364 -4.90 16.37 6.42
N ALA A 365 -4.61 15.28 5.69
CA ALA A 365 -4.81 13.91 6.16
C ALA A 365 -3.98 13.62 7.41
N PHE A 366 -2.73 14.07 7.47
CA PHE A 366 -1.90 13.92 8.65
C PHE A 366 -2.44 14.71 9.85
N GLY A 367 -2.75 15.99 9.67
CA GLY A 367 -3.25 16.86 10.73
C GLY A 367 -4.58 16.40 11.30
N LEU A 368 -5.58 16.18 10.43
CA LEU A 368 -6.90 15.68 10.83
C LEU A 368 -6.83 14.25 11.35
N GLY A 369 -6.03 13.38 10.71
CA GLY A 369 -5.83 12.00 11.15
C GLY A 369 -5.27 11.93 12.56
N THR A 370 -4.29 12.78 12.88
CA THR A 370 -3.74 12.92 14.24
C THR A 370 -4.80 13.46 15.20
N PHE A 371 -5.47 14.56 14.85
CA PHE A 371 -6.48 15.19 15.68
C PHE A 371 -7.62 14.22 16.05
N PHE A 372 -8.25 13.59 15.05
CA PHE A 372 -9.35 12.67 15.30
C PHE A 372 -8.90 11.37 15.96
N SER A 373 -7.72 10.82 15.61
CA SER A 373 -7.24 9.61 16.29
C SER A 373 -7.01 9.86 17.78
N LEU A 374 -6.39 10.98 18.16
CA LEU A 374 -6.11 11.31 19.56
C LEU A 374 -7.38 11.64 20.38
N ILE A 375 -8.39 12.24 19.76
CA ILE A 375 -9.65 12.53 20.44
C ILE A 375 -10.51 11.26 20.55
N LEU A 376 -10.73 10.56 19.44
CA LEU A 376 -11.65 9.44 19.41
C LEU A 376 -11.09 8.21 20.15
N VAL A 377 -9.77 8.06 20.27
CA VAL A 377 -9.20 7.00 21.11
C VAL A 377 -9.61 7.16 22.58
N ARG A 378 -9.72 8.40 23.07
CA ARG A 378 -10.12 8.69 24.45
C ARG A 378 -11.62 8.52 24.65
N LEU A 379 -12.43 8.82 23.63
CA LEU A 379 -13.89 8.74 23.69
C LEU A 379 -14.44 7.33 23.44
N MET A 380 -13.80 6.56 22.55
CA MET A 380 -14.34 5.28 22.05
C MET A 380 -13.36 4.11 22.25
N GLY A 381 -12.20 4.33 22.85
CA GLY A 381 -11.19 3.28 23.04
C GLY A 381 -10.55 2.82 21.73
N THR A 382 -10.35 1.51 21.59
CA THR A 382 -9.59 0.90 20.47
C THR A 382 -10.23 1.11 19.09
N ILE A 383 -11.55 1.28 19.01
CA ILE A 383 -12.23 1.53 17.72
C ILE A 383 -12.14 3.00 17.28
N GLY A 384 -11.80 3.91 18.19
CA GLY A 384 -11.77 5.36 17.96
C GLY A 384 -10.87 5.79 16.80
N PRO A 385 -9.60 5.38 16.74
CA PRO A 385 -8.70 5.71 15.64
C PRO A 385 -9.20 5.25 14.27
N ALA A 386 -9.93 4.12 14.18
CA ALA A 386 -10.52 3.68 12.92
C ALA A 386 -11.59 4.66 12.41
N TRP A 387 -12.46 5.15 13.30
CA TRP A 387 -13.40 6.23 12.98
C TRP A 387 -12.68 7.53 12.61
N GLY A 388 -11.58 7.84 13.29
CA GLY A 388 -10.75 9.00 12.98
C GLY A 388 -10.18 8.96 11.56
N ILE A 389 -9.68 7.81 11.14
CA ILE A 389 -9.23 7.59 9.76
C ILE A 389 -10.38 7.72 8.76
N LEU A 390 -11.56 7.17 9.05
CA LEU A 390 -12.73 7.30 8.16
C LEU A 390 -13.16 8.76 8.00
N ILE A 391 -13.33 9.50 9.11
CA ILE A 391 -13.72 10.92 9.07
C ILE A 391 -12.69 11.75 8.31
N THR A 392 -11.41 11.52 8.61
CA THR A 392 -10.29 12.15 7.89
C THR A 392 -10.36 11.85 6.40
N SER A 393 -10.60 10.59 6.02
CA SER A 393 -10.70 10.17 4.62
C SER A 393 -11.88 10.82 3.90
N ILE A 394 -13.03 10.98 4.57
CA ILE A 394 -14.21 11.69 4.01
C ILE A 394 -13.86 13.16 3.74
N ILE A 395 -13.23 13.85 4.70
CA ILE A 395 -12.86 15.26 4.55
C ILE A 395 -11.82 15.42 3.43
N VAL A 396 -10.81 14.57 3.40
CA VAL A 396 -9.76 14.59 2.37
C VAL A 396 -10.34 14.26 0.99
N ALA A 397 -11.25 13.30 0.88
CA ALA A 397 -11.95 13.00 -0.38
C ALA A 397 -12.80 14.20 -0.84
N GLY A 398 -13.49 14.88 0.08
CA GLY A 398 -14.21 16.12 -0.21
C GLY A 398 -13.29 17.24 -0.71
N TYR A 399 -12.12 17.40 -0.10
CA TYR A 399 -11.11 18.35 -0.55
C TYR A 399 -10.54 18.01 -1.93
N TYR A 400 -10.27 16.74 -2.20
CA TYR A 400 -9.89 16.27 -3.53
C TYR A 400 -10.98 16.53 -4.58
N ALA A 401 -12.25 16.28 -4.23
CA ALA A 401 -13.37 16.53 -5.12
C ALA A 401 -13.52 18.04 -5.41
N TYR A 402 -13.38 18.88 -4.40
CA TYR A 402 -13.40 20.35 -4.55
C TYR A 402 -12.27 20.86 -5.46
N THR A 403 -11.04 20.38 -5.24
CA THR A 403 -9.88 20.80 -6.06
C THR A 403 -9.97 20.30 -7.48
N ALA A 404 -10.43 19.05 -7.70
CA ALA A 404 -10.69 18.51 -9.03
C ALA A 404 -11.76 19.31 -9.78
N ARG A 405 -12.86 19.66 -9.10
CA ARG A 405 -13.92 20.51 -9.64
C ARG A 405 -13.37 21.86 -10.11
N LYS A 406 -12.55 22.51 -9.28
CA LYS A 406 -11.91 23.79 -9.62
C LYS A 406 -10.90 23.64 -10.78
N ALA A 407 -10.15 22.55 -10.82
CA ALA A 407 -9.13 22.33 -11.83
C ALA A 407 -9.71 22.07 -13.23
N VAL A 408 -10.89 21.45 -13.32
CA VAL A 408 -11.59 21.19 -14.59
C VAL A 408 -12.64 22.27 -14.90
N GLU A 409 -12.97 23.13 -13.92
CA GLU A 409 -13.96 24.20 -14.01
C GLU A 409 -15.38 23.68 -14.28
N ILE A 410 -15.85 22.77 -13.43
CA ILE A 410 -17.15 22.10 -13.57
C ILE A 410 -18.05 22.27 -12.34
N GLU A 411 -19.30 21.82 -12.45
CA GLU A 411 -20.23 21.73 -11.33
C GLU A 411 -20.10 20.40 -10.56
N TRP A 412 -20.61 20.37 -9.33
CA TRP A 412 -20.63 19.16 -8.49
C TRP A 412 -21.46 18.02 -9.11
N SER A 413 -22.52 18.35 -9.82
CA SER A 413 -23.37 17.42 -10.57
C SER A 413 -22.59 16.70 -11.69
N GLN A 414 -21.61 17.38 -12.28
CA GLN A 414 -20.81 16.91 -13.40
C GLN A 414 -19.55 16.18 -12.95
N LEU A 415 -19.13 16.30 -11.69
CA LEU A 415 -17.90 15.66 -11.21
C LEU A 415 -18.04 14.13 -11.15
N PHE A 416 -19.21 13.61 -10.80
CA PHE A 416 -19.44 12.18 -10.69
C PHE A 416 -20.63 11.71 -11.53
N PRO A 417 -20.58 10.48 -12.06
CA PRO A 417 -21.74 9.85 -12.67
C PRO A 417 -22.70 9.33 -11.58
N TRP A 418 -23.29 10.24 -10.79
CA TRP A 418 -24.08 9.96 -9.59
C TRP A 418 -25.17 8.92 -9.81
N LYS A 419 -25.94 9.04 -10.89
CA LYS A 419 -27.00 8.09 -11.26
C LYS A 419 -26.46 6.68 -11.42
N VAL A 420 -25.34 6.53 -12.12
CA VAL A 420 -24.73 5.22 -12.39
C VAL A 420 -24.16 4.62 -11.11
N LEU A 421 -23.46 5.41 -10.29
CA LEU A 421 -22.93 4.94 -9.01
C LEU A 421 -24.06 4.54 -8.04
N GLY A 422 -25.13 5.33 -7.99
CA GLY A 422 -26.31 5.02 -7.18
C GLY A 422 -26.98 3.72 -7.61
N GLN A 423 -27.11 3.48 -8.92
CA GLN A 423 -27.63 2.22 -9.45
C GLN A 423 -26.73 1.01 -9.10
N ILE A 424 -25.40 1.14 -9.26
CA ILE A 424 -24.45 0.08 -8.88
C ILE A 424 -24.55 -0.20 -7.38
N GLY A 425 -24.63 0.85 -6.56
CA GLY A 425 -24.81 0.77 -5.11
C GLY A 425 -26.10 0.06 -4.73
N LEU A 426 -27.23 0.46 -5.32
CA LEU A 426 -28.53 -0.16 -5.07
C LEU A 426 -28.52 -1.64 -5.42
N ILE A 427 -28.03 -2.00 -6.62
CA ILE A 427 -27.94 -3.41 -7.04
C ILE A 427 -27.04 -4.21 -6.10
N SER A 428 -25.88 -3.66 -5.73
CA SER A 428 -24.95 -4.33 -4.81
C SER A 428 -25.59 -4.56 -3.44
N LEU A 429 -26.28 -3.56 -2.89
CA LEU A 429 -26.99 -3.66 -1.62
C LEU A 429 -28.14 -4.65 -1.67
N LEU A 430 -28.96 -4.62 -2.73
CA LEU A 430 -30.06 -5.58 -2.92
C LEU A 430 -29.53 -7.01 -2.98
N THR A 431 -28.46 -7.25 -3.73
CA THR A 431 -27.80 -8.57 -3.76
C THR A 431 -27.27 -8.96 -2.37
N GLY A 432 -26.69 -8.01 -1.64
CA GLY A 432 -26.19 -8.24 -0.27
C GLY A 432 -27.31 -8.62 0.70
N ILE A 433 -28.47 -7.97 0.61
CA ILE A 433 -29.66 -8.27 1.41
C ILE A 433 -30.18 -9.67 1.08
N ILE A 434 -30.27 -10.03 -0.20
CA ILE A 434 -30.71 -11.37 -0.64
C ILE A 434 -29.75 -12.46 -0.12
N CYS A 435 -28.45 -12.19 -0.10
CA CYS A 435 -27.44 -13.12 0.40
C CYS A 435 -27.32 -13.13 1.94
N TYR A 436 -27.93 -12.19 2.67
CA TYR A 436 -27.75 -12.06 4.12
C TYR A 436 -28.10 -13.34 4.91
N PRO A 437 -29.22 -14.04 4.63
CA PRO A 437 -29.55 -15.28 5.33
C PRO A 437 -28.50 -16.38 5.16
N LEU A 438 -27.80 -16.43 4.02
CA LEU A 438 -26.78 -17.45 3.72
C LEU A 438 -25.56 -17.33 4.63
N VAL A 439 -25.31 -16.16 5.21
CA VAL A 439 -24.17 -15.90 6.12
C VAL A 439 -24.36 -16.61 7.46
N HIS A 440 -25.61 -16.86 7.85
CA HIS A 440 -25.96 -17.44 9.16
C HIS A 440 -26.15 -18.96 9.08
N VAL A 441 -26.05 -19.54 7.89
CA VAL A 441 -26.04 -20.99 7.71
C VAL A 441 -24.77 -21.54 8.35
N ASN A 442 -24.91 -22.57 9.18
CA ASN A 442 -23.80 -23.18 9.90
C ASN A 442 -22.92 -24.04 8.96
N LEU A 443 -22.14 -23.35 8.13
CA LEU A 443 -21.16 -23.94 7.21
C LEU A 443 -19.74 -23.73 7.73
N PRO A 444 -18.79 -24.61 7.38
CA PRO A 444 -17.38 -24.34 7.54
C PRO A 444 -17.01 -22.97 6.94
N LYS A 445 -16.14 -22.21 7.60
CA LYS A 445 -15.81 -20.82 7.22
C LYS A 445 -15.47 -20.66 5.73
N LEU A 446 -14.67 -21.57 5.17
CA LEU A 446 -14.30 -21.55 3.76
C LEU A 446 -15.52 -21.80 2.85
N ALA A 447 -16.38 -22.77 3.19
CA ALA A 447 -17.59 -23.07 2.44
C ALA A 447 -18.60 -21.91 2.49
N ALA A 448 -18.74 -21.24 3.64
CA ALA A 448 -19.55 -20.03 3.76
C ALA A 448 -19.01 -18.90 2.87
N LEU A 449 -17.70 -18.65 2.93
CA LEU A 449 -17.04 -17.63 2.10
C LEU A 449 -17.24 -17.91 0.61
N THR A 450 -17.02 -19.14 0.16
CA THR A 450 -17.16 -19.51 -1.26
C THR A 450 -18.61 -19.47 -1.72
N LEU A 451 -19.53 -20.09 -0.98
CA LEU A 451 -20.95 -20.13 -1.32
C LEU A 451 -21.55 -18.73 -1.42
N VAL A 452 -21.38 -17.90 -0.37
CA VAL A 452 -21.94 -16.55 -0.35
C VAL A 452 -21.32 -15.70 -1.47
N SER A 453 -20.01 -15.83 -1.72
CA SER A 453 -19.35 -15.08 -2.81
C SER A 453 -19.84 -15.50 -4.19
N LEU A 454 -20.06 -16.80 -4.44
CA LEU A 454 -20.56 -17.31 -5.71
C LEU A 454 -22.02 -16.88 -5.94
N VAL A 455 -22.88 -17.03 -4.93
CA VAL A 455 -24.29 -16.61 -5.02
C VAL A 455 -24.38 -15.10 -5.20
N TYR A 456 -23.64 -14.32 -4.40
CA TYR A 456 -23.59 -12.87 -4.54
C TYR A 456 -23.07 -12.45 -5.92
N GLY A 457 -21.98 -13.05 -6.41
CA GLY A 457 -21.42 -12.76 -7.73
C GLY A 457 -22.41 -13.09 -8.86
N GLY A 458 -23.05 -14.26 -8.80
CA GLY A 458 -24.05 -14.69 -9.77
C GLY A 458 -25.27 -13.77 -9.82
N LEU A 459 -25.85 -13.44 -8.66
CA LEU A 459 -26.98 -12.51 -8.54
C LEU A 459 -26.62 -11.09 -8.99
N TYR A 460 -25.44 -10.59 -8.59
CA TYR A 460 -24.97 -9.27 -9.00
C TYR A 460 -24.80 -9.17 -10.51
N LEU A 461 -24.16 -10.16 -11.14
CA LEU A 461 -24.04 -10.22 -12.60
C LEU A 461 -25.41 -10.34 -13.26
N GLY A 462 -26.29 -11.19 -12.73
CA GLY A 462 -27.68 -11.33 -13.21
C GLY A 462 -28.44 -10.01 -13.21
N PHE A 463 -28.38 -9.24 -12.13
CA PHE A 463 -28.99 -7.91 -12.06
C PHE A 463 -28.33 -6.91 -13.01
N LEU A 464 -27.00 -6.91 -13.14
CA LEU A 464 -26.32 -6.04 -14.10
C LEU A 464 -26.74 -6.32 -15.56
N PHE A 465 -26.97 -7.60 -15.90
CA PHE A 465 -27.51 -7.98 -17.20
C PHE A 465 -28.98 -7.55 -17.36
N PHE A 466 -29.81 -7.81 -16.34
CA PHE A 466 -31.24 -7.49 -16.34
C PHE A 466 -31.49 -5.98 -16.49
N PHE A 467 -30.80 -5.15 -15.70
CA PHE A 467 -30.89 -3.68 -15.77
C PHE A 467 -30.07 -3.07 -16.92
N ARG A 468 -29.50 -3.88 -17.82
CA ARG A 468 -28.71 -3.45 -18.99
C ARG A 468 -27.59 -2.47 -18.65
N MET A 469 -26.98 -2.62 -17.47
CA MET A 469 -25.94 -1.72 -16.99
C MET A 469 -24.56 -2.01 -17.61
N LEU A 470 -24.35 -3.20 -18.18
CA LEU A 470 -23.11 -3.58 -18.86
C LEU A 470 -23.06 -3.05 -20.30
N LYS A 471 -22.06 -2.21 -20.58
CA LYS A 471 -21.73 -1.73 -21.94
C LYS A 471 -21.07 -2.85 -22.75
N LYS A 472 -20.98 -2.68 -24.08
CA LYS A 472 -20.31 -3.65 -24.98
C LYS A 472 -18.88 -3.97 -24.55
N GLU A 473 -18.13 -2.95 -24.13
CA GLU A 473 -16.76 -3.08 -23.59
C GLU A 473 -16.73 -3.97 -22.34
N ASP A 474 -17.65 -3.75 -21.40
CA ASP A 474 -17.73 -4.54 -20.16
C ASP A 474 -18.04 -6.02 -20.46
N LYS A 475 -18.95 -6.27 -21.42
CA LYS A 475 -19.30 -7.64 -21.87
C LYS A 475 -18.12 -8.33 -22.55
N ALA A 476 -17.32 -7.60 -23.33
CA ALA A 476 -16.13 -8.14 -23.97
C ALA A 476 -15.06 -8.53 -22.93
N ILE A 477 -14.86 -7.70 -21.90
CA ILE A 477 -13.96 -8.01 -20.79
C ILE A 477 -14.47 -9.26 -20.04
N LEU A 478 -15.74 -9.29 -19.63
CA LEU A 478 -16.34 -10.44 -18.95
C LEU A 478 -16.20 -11.73 -19.77
N LYS A 479 -16.49 -11.68 -21.08
CA LYS A 479 -16.34 -12.83 -21.98
C LYS A 479 -14.88 -13.30 -22.03
N ARG A 480 -13.92 -12.39 -22.12
CA ARG A 480 -12.47 -12.72 -22.18
C ARG A 480 -11.96 -13.36 -20.88
N TRP A 481 -12.47 -12.93 -19.73
CA TRP A 481 -12.15 -13.54 -18.43
C TRP A 481 -12.81 -14.91 -18.26
N LEU A 482 -14.09 -15.05 -18.66
CA LEU A 482 -14.84 -16.31 -18.58
C LEU A 482 -14.29 -17.39 -19.53
N THR A 483 -13.79 -17.01 -20.71
CA THR A 483 -13.16 -17.95 -21.67
C THR A 483 -11.69 -18.23 -21.37
N LEU A 484 -11.13 -17.69 -20.27
CA LEU A 484 -9.70 -17.75 -19.91
C LEU A 484 -8.75 -17.25 -21.03
N GLN A 485 -9.26 -16.58 -22.06
CA GLN A 485 -8.46 -15.97 -23.12
C GLN A 485 -7.56 -14.84 -22.59
N ALA A 486 -7.87 -14.30 -21.41
CA ALA A 486 -7.01 -13.36 -20.69
C ALA A 486 -5.67 -13.98 -20.24
N LEU A 487 -5.58 -15.31 -20.10
CA LEU A 487 -4.37 -16.02 -19.67
C LEU A 487 -3.51 -16.53 -20.84
N ARG A 488 -3.99 -16.42 -22.09
CA ARG A 488 -3.17 -16.73 -23.26
C ARG A 488 -2.25 -15.53 -23.55
N PRO A 489 -0.92 -15.74 -23.69
CA PRO A 489 -0.04 -14.68 -24.13
C PRO A 489 -0.57 -14.14 -25.46
N GLN A 490 -0.57 -12.81 -25.61
CA GLN A 490 -0.92 -12.19 -26.88
C GLN A 490 0.08 -12.68 -27.93
N GLU A 491 -0.36 -13.55 -28.83
CA GLU A 491 0.30 -13.65 -30.13
C GLU A 491 0.28 -12.25 -30.71
N LYS A 492 1.48 -11.72 -31.01
CA LYS A 492 1.61 -10.51 -31.80
C LYS A 492 0.83 -10.76 -33.08
N SER A 493 -0.25 -10.03 -33.28
CA SER A 493 -0.79 -9.84 -34.62
C SER A 493 0.27 -9.02 -35.36
N ASP A 494 1.08 -9.70 -36.17
CA ASP A 494 1.74 -9.04 -37.29
C ASP A 494 0.63 -8.61 -38.25
N ASP A 495 0.36 -7.30 -38.27
CA ASP A 495 -0.16 -6.53 -39.40
C ASP A 495 0.15 -5.04 -39.19
#